data_AF-A0A960FSB4-F1
#
_entry.id   AF-A0A960FSB4-F1
#
_cell.length_a   1.000
_cell.length_b   1.000
_cell.length_c   1.000
_cell.angle_alpha   90.00
_cell.angle_beta   90.00
_cell.angle_gamma   90.00
#
_symmetry.space_group_name_H-M   'P 1'
#
loop_
_entity.id
_entity.type
_entity.pdbx_description
1 polymer ?
#
loop_
_entity_poly.entity_id
_entity_poly.type
_entity_poly.pdbx_seq_one_letter_code
_entity_poly.pdbx_strand_id
1 'polypeptide(L)'
;MAINLEDPKKFRPLVGQAHQVAMNMLRPISRKYDKAEHAYPQELDMLAAMIDGLSESGASEGAGAAGVRRDEKDAEEGGVRNGTNLASVMSIAEMCWGDVGLLLSMPRQGLGNSAIASVADDEQQERFAGVWAAMAITEPGTGSDSANI
;
A
#
# COMPACT_ATOMS: atom_id res chain seq x y z
N MET A 1 13.15 -16.30 23.01
CA MET A 1 12.02 -16.68 22.14
C MET A 1 12.60 -17.22 20.84
N ALA A 2 12.17 -18.39 20.38
CA ALA A 2 12.66 -18.93 19.11
C ALA A 2 12.04 -18.14 17.94
N ILE A 3 12.85 -17.81 16.93
CA ILE A 3 12.37 -17.15 15.71
C ILE A 3 11.53 -18.16 14.93
N ASN A 4 10.32 -17.78 14.54
CA ASN A 4 9.44 -18.57 13.68
C ASN A 4 9.40 -17.93 12.28
N LEU A 5 9.75 -18.70 11.25
CA LEU A 5 9.80 -18.26 9.85
C LEU A 5 8.55 -18.62 9.06
N GLU A 6 7.61 -19.35 9.67
CA GLU A 6 6.34 -19.70 9.04
C GLU A 6 5.39 -18.51 9.01
N ASP A 7 4.64 -18.40 7.91
CA ASP A 7 3.62 -17.37 7.75
C ASP A 7 2.59 -17.43 8.90
N PRO A 8 2.30 -16.28 9.54
CA PRO A 8 1.29 -16.22 10.58
C PRO A 8 -0.07 -16.68 10.04
N LYS A 9 -0.66 -17.70 10.67
CA LYS A 9 -1.95 -18.26 10.24
C LYS A 9 -3.05 -17.20 10.07
N LYS A 10 -3.01 -16.14 10.87
CA LYS A 10 -3.96 -15.01 10.81
C LYS A 10 -3.91 -14.22 9.49
N PHE A 11 -2.78 -14.22 8.78
CA PHE A 11 -2.62 -13.50 7.51
C PHE A 11 -2.92 -14.35 6.28
N ARG A 12 -3.14 -15.67 6.42
CA ARG A 12 -3.47 -16.53 5.29
C ARG A 12 -4.73 -16.09 4.52
N PRO A 13 -5.83 -15.64 5.17
CA PRO A 13 -6.98 -15.10 4.46
C PRO A 13 -6.63 -13.85 3.66
N LEU A 14 -5.88 -12.92 4.25
CA LEU A 14 -5.41 -11.70 3.58
C LEU A 14 -4.58 -12.01 2.34
N VAL A 15 -3.60 -12.90 2.46
CA VAL A 15 -2.77 -13.37 1.35
C VAL A 15 -3.62 -13.99 0.25
N GLY A 16 -4.56 -14.87 0.63
CA GLY A 16 -5.47 -15.50 -0.32
C GLY A 16 -6.34 -14.48 -1.07
N GLN A 17 -6.86 -13.46 -0.37
CA GLN A 17 -7.64 -12.39 -0.98
C GLN A 17 -6.79 -11.53 -1.93
N ALA A 18 -5.60 -11.09 -1.49
CA ALA A 18 -4.67 -10.33 -2.32
C ALA A 18 -4.28 -11.11 -3.59
N HIS A 19 -4.04 -12.42 -3.46
CA HIS A 19 -3.76 -13.30 -4.59
C HIS A 19 -4.94 -13.37 -5.58
N GLN A 20 -6.18 -13.47 -5.07
CA GLN A 20 -7.37 -13.47 -5.92
C GLN A 20 -7.55 -12.15 -6.66
N VAL A 21 -7.28 -11.01 -6.01
CA VAL A 21 -7.28 -9.69 -6.67
C VAL A 21 -6.20 -9.64 -7.75
N ALA A 22 -4.97 -10.05 -7.43
CA ALA A 22 -3.86 -10.09 -8.38
C ALA A 22 -4.20 -10.96 -9.62
N MET A 23 -4.70 -12.17 -9.39
CA MET A 23 -5.05 -13.13 -10.43
C MET A 23 -6.20 -12.66 -11.33
N ASN A 24 -7.26 -12.09 -10.74
CA ASN A 24 -8.48 -11.78 -11.48
C ASN A 24 -8.57 -10.32 -11.96
N MET A 25 -7.81 -9.40 -11.37
CA MET A 25 -7.87 -7.97 -11.72
C MET A 25 -6.59 -7.46 -12.38
N LEU A 26 -5.40 -7.84 -11.88
CA LEU A 26 -4.14 -7.32 -12.42
C LEU A 26 -3.64 -8.13 -13.62
N ARG A 27 -3.54 -9.46 -13.50
CA ARG A 27 -3.01 -10.33 -14.55
C ARG A 27 -3.74 -10.17 -15.90
N PRO A 28 -5.08 -10.04 -15.96
CA PRO A 28 -5.78 -9.93 -17.24
C PRO A 28 -5.47 -8.64 -18.00
N ILE A 29 -5.15 -7.55 -17.29
CA ILE A 29 -4.89 -6.23 -17.89
C ILE A 29 -3.39 -5.91 -18.02
N SER A 30 -2.51 -6.69 -17.38
CA SER A 30 -1.05 -6.49 -17.40
C SER A 30 -0.50 -6.28 -18.82
N ARG A 31 -0.74 -7.24 -19.75
CA ARG A 31 -0.24 -7.14 -21.13
C ARG A 31 -0.89 -6.01 -21.94
N LYS A 32 -2.09 -5.56 -21.56
CA LYS A 32 -2.75 -4.39 -22.20
C LYS A 32 -1.96 -3.13 -21.90
N TYR A 33 -1.63 -2.89 -20.63
CA TYR A 33 -0.91 -1.68 -20.20
C TYR A 33 0.59 -1.73 -20.46
N ASP A 34 1.18 -2.92 -20.49
CA ASP A 34 2.56 -3.12 -20.94
C ASP A 34 2.75 -2.69 -22.42
N LYS A 35 1.75 -2.91 -23.28
CA LYS A 35 1.78 -2.41 -24.67
C LYS A 35 1.36 -0.95 -24.79
N ALA A 36 0.49 -0.49 -23.90
CA ALA A 36 -0.04 0.86 -23.88
C ALA A 36 0.78 1.71 -22.90
N GLU A 37 2.07 1.86 -23.19
CA GLU A 37 2.97 2.67 -22.37
C GLU A 37 2.37 4.06 -22.10
N HIS A 38 2.48 4.52 -20.85
CA HIS A 38 1.93 5.80 -20.35
C HIS A 38 0.40 5.93 -20.34
N ALA A 39 -0.36 4.89 -20.69
CA ALA A 39 -1.80 4.90 -20.53
C ALA A 39 -2.20 4.66 -19.06
N TYR A 40 -3.12 5.47 -18.55
CA TYR A 40 -3.64 5.32 -17.20
C TYR A 40 -4.53 4.06 -17.07
N PRO A 41 -4.30 3.19 -16.07
CA PRO A 41 -5.08 1.97 -15.90
C PRO A 41 -6.41 2.22 -15.17
N GLN A 42 -7.44 2.61 -15.94
CA GLN A 42 -8.77 2.97 -15.44
C GLN A 42 -9.44 1.87 -14.60
N GLU A 43 -9.15 0.59 -14.86
CA GLU A 43 -9.69 -0.53 -14.09
C GLU A 43 -9.24 -0.49 -12.61
N LEU A 44 -8.11 0.17 -12.31
CA LEU A 44 -7.63 0.33 -10.94
C LEU A 44 -8.48 1.32 -10.13
N ASP A 45 -9.25 2.21 -10.76
CA ASP A 45 -10.16 3.11 -10.05
C ASP A 45 -11.22 2.32 -9.26
N MET A 46 -11.69 1.23 -9.85
CA MET A 46 -12.67 0.33 -9.21
C MET A 46 -12.05 -0.37 -8.00
N LEU A 47 -10.80 -0.83 -8.13
CA LEU A 47 -10.07 -1.46 -7.04
C LEU A 47 -9.79 -0.47 -5.91
N ALA A 48 -9.38 0.75 -6.25
CA ALA A 48 -9.15 1.81 -5.27
C ALA A 48 -10.43 2.16 -4.51
N ALA A 49 -11.58 2.29 -5.21
CA ALA A 49 -12.87 2.53 -4.56
C ALA A 49 -13.29 1.38 -3.62
N MET A 50 -13.00 0.13 -3.98
CA MET A 50 -13.24 -1.02 -3.09
C MET A 50 -12.38 -0.95 -1.82
N ILE A 51 -11.11 -0.59 -1.95
CA ILE A 51 -10.19 -0.42 -0.82
C ILE A 51 -10.63 0.73 0.10
N ASP A 52 -11.09 1.84 -0.48
CA ASP A 52 -11.61 2.97 0.28
C ASP A 52 -12.84 2.56 1.11
N GLY A 53 -13.81 1.85 0.50
CA GLY A 53 -14.98 1.36 1.22
C GLY A 53 -14.66 0.36 2.34
N LEU A 54 -13.64 -0.50 2.13
CA LEU A 54 -13.14 -1.39 3.18
C LEU A 54 -12.46 -0.62 4.33
N SER A 55 -11.78 0.48 4.01
CA SER A 55 -11.13 1.33 5.00
C SER A 55 -12.15 2.13 5.81
N GLU A 56 -13.16 2.72 5.17
CA GLU A 56 -14.26 3.44 5.83
C GLU A 56 -15.11 2.56 6.74
N SER A 57 -15.29 1.27 6.38
CA SER A 57 -16.02 0.31 7.20
C SER A 57 -15.23 -0.22 8.40
N GLY A 58 -13.95 0.14 8.55
CA GLY A 58 -13.07 -0.38 9.60
C GLY A 58 -12.71 -1.86 9.44
N ALA A 59 -13.08 -2.48 8.30
CA ALA A 59 -12.77 -3.86 7.98
C ALA A 59 -11.38 -4.03 7.33
N SER A 60 -10.68 -2.92 7.07
CA SER A 60 -9.30 -2.92 6.59
C SER A 60 -8.36 -3.48 7.66
N GLU A 61 -7.62 -4.54 7.34
CA GLU A 61 -6.52 -5.05 8.18
C GLU A 61 -5.27 -4.13 8.17
N GLY A 62 -5.42 -2.87 7.75
CA GLY A 62 -4.35 -1.88 7.66
C GLY A 62 -3.35 -2.14 6.53
N ALA A 63 -3.65 -3.03 5.58
CA ALA A 63 -2.78 -3.25 4.43
C ALA A 63 -2.86 -2.03 3.47
N GLY A 64 -1.76 -1.28 3.34
CA GLY A 64 -1.66 -0.11 2.43
C GLY A 64 -1.17 1.16 3.12
N ALA A 65 -1.22 2.29 2.41
CA ALA A 65 -0.71 3.58 2.88
C ALA A 65 -1.39 4.07 4.17
N ALA A 66 -2.67 3.73 4.36
CA ALA A 66 -3.45 4.10 5.54
C ALA A 66 -3.02 3.38 6.83
N GLY A 67 -2.39 2.19 6.74
CA GLY A 67 -1.94 1.44 7.91
C GLY A 67 -0.56 1.82 8.44
N VAL A 68 0.07 2.86 7.87
CA VAL A 68 1.40 3.33 8.29
C VAL A 68 1.34 4.14 9.59
N ARG A 69 0.20 4.77 9.88
CA ARG A 69 0.02 5.54 11.13
C ARG A 69 -0.07 4.55 12.31
N ARG A 70 0.83 4.69 13.28
CA ARG A 70 0.80 3.91 14.54
C ARG A 70 -0.11 4.60 15.53
N ASP A 71 -1.05 3.86 16.10
CA ASP A 71 -1.78 4.33 17.28
C ASP A 71 -0.86 4.24 18.51
N GLU A 72 -0.84 5.27 19.36
CA GLU A 72 0.00 5.31 20.58
C GLU A 72 -0.27 4.13 21.53
N LYS A 73 -1.46 3.53 21.45
CA LYS A 73 -1.83 2.31 22.20
C LYS A 73 -1.00 1.08 21.83
N ASP A 74 -0.35 1.06 20.66
CA ASP A 74 0.49 -0.07 20.24
C ASP A 74 1.88 -0.08 20.87
N ALA A 75 2.30 1.04 21.49
CA ALA A 75 3.63 1.17 22.09
C ALA A 75 3.76 0.53 23.49
N GLU A 76 2.65 0.19 24.15
CA GLU A 76 2.66 -0.19 25.57
C GLU A 76 3.09 -1.64 25.86
N GLU A 77 3.03 -2.58 24.91
CA GLU A 77 3.50 -3.96 25.15
C GLU A 77 4.79 -4.23 24.37
N GLY A 78 5.92 -4.17 25.07
CA GLY A 78 7.23 -4.55 24.54
C GLY A 78 7.26 -6.01 24.07
N GLY A 79 7.13 -6.23 22.76
CA GLY A 79 7.20 -7.54 22.14
C GLY A 79 7.27 -7.50 20.62
N VAL A 80 7.80 -8.56 20.00
CA VAL A 80 7.78 -8.73 18.53
C VAL A 80 6.34 -9.02 18.10
N ARG A 81 5.72 -8.08 17.38
CA ARG A 81 4.35 -8.19 16.88
C ARG A 81 4.35 -8.34 15.36
N ASN A 82 3.74 -9.42 14.89
CA ASN A 82 3.36 -9.56 13.48
C ASN A 82 2.16 -8.65 13.20
N GLY A 83 2.40 -7.35 13.06
CA GLY A 83 1.40 -6.30 12.89
C GLY A 83 1.20 -5.87 11.43
N THR A 84 0.65 -4.67 11.26
CA THR A 84 0.25 -4.07 9.98
C THR A 84 1.36 -4.04 8.92
N ASN A 85 2.61 -3.85 9.34
CA ASN A 85 3.76 -3.90 8.44
C ASN A 85 3.93 -5.27 7.78
N LEU A 86 3.83 -6.37 8.54
CA LEU A 86 3.95 -7.72 7.98
C LEU A 86 2.75 -8.05 7.09
N ALA A 87 1.54 -7.67 7.51
CA ALA A 87 0.33 -7.79 6.69
C ALA A 87 0.50 -7.07 5.33
N SER A 88 1.05 -5.85 5.35
CA SER A 88 1.32 -5.06 4.15
C SER A 88 2.36 -5.72 3.24
N VAL A 89 3.48 -6.22 3.79
CA VAL A 89 4.52 -6.92 3.01
C VAL A 89 3.94 -8.15 2.31
N MET A 90 3.17 -8.97 3.04
CA MET A 90 2.58 -10.19 2.48
C MET A 90 1.54 -9.86 1.40
N SER A 91 0.69 -8.85 1.61
CA SER A 91 -0.28 -8.40 0.61
C SER A 91 0.38 -7.82 -0.65
N ILE A 92 1.39 -6.96 -0.47
CA ILE A 92 2.18 -6.38 -1.58
C ILE A 92 2.87 -7.47 -2.39
N ALA A 93 3.41 -8.51 -1.75
CA ALA A 93 4.06 -9.61 -2.44
C ALA A 93 3.11 -10.31 -3.44
N GLU A 94 1.87 -10.56 -3.03
CA GLU A 94 0.84 -11.16 -3.90
C GLU A 94 0.41 -10.22 -5.02
N MET A 95 0.29 -8.92 -4.73
CA MET A 95 -0.04 -7.93 -5.76
C MET A 95 1.09 -7.78 -6.80
N CYS A 96 2.35 -7.83 -6.36
CA CYS A 96 3.52 -7.85 -7.23
C CYS A 96 3.60 -9.11 -8.10
N TRP A 97 3.13 -10.27 -7.60
CA TRP A 97 2.97 -11.47 -8.42
C TRP A 97 1.98 -11.23 -9.57
N GLY A 98 0.93 -10.43 -9.30
CA GLY A 98 0.01 -9.93 -10.32
C GLY A 98 0.72 -9.08 -11.37
N ASP A 99 1.09 -7.87 -10.97
CA ASP A 99 1.85 -6.92 -11.77
C ASP A 99 2.35 -5.76 -10.87
N VAL A 100 3.67 -5.58 -10.80
CA VAL A 100 4.29 -4.52 -9.98
C VAL A 100 4.01 -3.12 -10.51
N GLY A 101 3.92 -2.93 -11.84
CA GLY A 101 3.68 -1.62 -12.44
C GLY A 101 2.25 -1.14 -12.18
N LEU A 102 1.28 -2.04 -12.28
CA LEU A 102 -0.11 -1.75 -11.92
C LEU A 102 -0.27 -1.50 -10.42
N LEU A 103 0.39 -2.28 -9.56
CA LEU A 103 0.39 -2.02 -8.11
C LEU A 103 0.94 -0.60 -7.80
N LEU A 104 2.07 -0.23 -8.39
CA LEU A 104 2.67 1.10 -8.18
C LEU A 104 1.83 2.25 -8.76
N SER A 105 0.91 1.93 -9.69
CA SER A 105 -0.03 2.89 -10.27
C SER A 105 -1.38 2.92 -9.53
N MET A 106 -1.51 2.21 -8.41
CA MET A 106 -2.75 2.16 -7.64
C MET A 106 -3.07 3.55 -7.05
N PRO A 107 -4.25 4.12 -7.36
CA PRO A 107 -4.64 5.44 -6.86
C PRO A 107 -4.70 5.50 -5.33
N ARG A 108 -4.38 6.67 -4.76
CA ARG A 108 -4.45 6.97 -3.32
C ARG A 108 -3.59 6.08 -2.42
N GLN A 109 -2.69 5.29 -3.01
CA GLN A 109 -1.72 4.44 -2.33
C GLN A 109 -0.29 4.92 -2.66
N GLY A 110 0.68 4.34 -1.96
CA GLY A 110 2.11 4.59 -2.21
C GLY A 110 2.73 5.66 -1.32
N LEU A 111 4.00 5.98 -1.60
CA LEU A 111 4.87 6.74 -0.69
C LEU A 111 4.37 8.15 -0.36
N GLY A 112 3.80 8.87 -1.33
CA GLY A 112 3.27 10.21 -1.09
C GLY A 112 2.10 10.18 -0.10
N ASN A 113 1.17 9.24 -0.26
CA ASN A 113 0.07 9.03 0.67
C ASN A 113 0.54 8.53 2.04
N SER A 114 1.56 7.66 2.10
CA SER A 114 2.17 7.25 3.37
C SER A 114 2.83 8.41 4.12
N ALA A 115 3.45 9.37 3.42
CA ALA A 115 3.99 10.57 4.04
C ALA A 115 2.88 11.40 4.67
N ILE A 116 1.79 11.67 3.94
CA ILE A 116 0.60 12.37 4.49
C ILE A 116 0.08 11.66 5.74
N ALA A 117 -0.13 10.34 5.67
CA ALA A 117 -0.60 9.55 6.82
C ALA A 117 0.34 9.62 8.05
N SER A 118 1.64 9.81 7.82
CA SER A 118 2.66 9.77 8.88
C SER A 118 2.91 11.13 9.53
N VAL A 119 2.87 12.22 8.75
CA VAL A 119 3.35 13.54 9.23
C VAL A 119 2.28 14.64 9.21
N ALA A 120 1.15 14.44 8.54
CA ALA A 120 0.14 15.49 8.43
C ALA A 120 -0.65 15.68 9.74
N ASP A 121 -0.86 16.95 10.11
CA ASP A 121 -1.77 17.35 11.18
C ASP A 121 -3.25 17.20 10.78
N ASP A 122 -4.18 17.38 11.72
CA ASP A 122 -5.60 17.09 11.48
C ASP A 122 -6.22 17.96 10.35
N GLU A 123 -5.82 19.24 10.24
CA GLU A 123 -6.28 20.13 9.17
C GLU A 123 -5.72 19.67 7.81
N GLN A 124 -4.46 19.26 7.77
CA GLN A 124 -3.82 18.72 6.57
C GLN A 124 -4.42 17.38 6.14
N GLN A 125 -4.77 16.50 7.09
CA GLN A 125 -5.45 15.23 6.77
C GLN A 125 -6.80 15.48 6.10
N GLU A 126 -7.60 16.41 6.63
CA GLU A 126 -8.88 16.78 6.02
C GLU A 126 -8.66 17.40 4.63
N ARG A 127 -7.71 18.32 4.52
CA ARG A 127 -7.40 19.00 3.24
C ARG A 127 -6.90 18.04 2.16
N PHE A 128 -6.12 17.01 2.53
CA PHE A 128 -5.51 16.07 1.58
C PHE A 128 -6.28 14.75 1.45
N ALA A 129 -7.44 14.63 2.09
CA ALA A 129 -8.30 13.46 1.97
C ALA A 129 -8.62 13.16 0.49
N GLY A 130 -8.41 11.90 0.09
CA GLY A 130 -8.68 11.44 -1.28
C GLY A 130 -7.66 11.86 -2.35
N VAL A 131 -6.64 12.65 -2.01
CA VAL A 131 -5.58 13.03 -2.95
C VAL A 131 -4.70 11.82 -3.28
N TRP A 132 -4.36 11.64 -4.56
CA TRP A 132 -3.31 10.71 -4.97
C TRP A 132 -1.97 11.44 -5.03
N ALA A 133 -1.11 11.20 -4.05
CA ALA A 133 0.10 11.97 -3.83
C ALA A 133 1.36 11.24 -4.32
N ALA A 134 2.26 11.98 -4.95
CA ALA A 134 3.60 11.52 -5.31
C ALA A 134 4.64 12.11 -4.34
N MET A 135 5.74 11.39 -4.11
CA MET A 135 6.86 11.88 -3.31
C MET A 135 7.98 12.35 -4.25
N ALA A 136 8.12 13.65 -4.41
CA ALA A 136 9.13 14.27 -5.26
C ALA A 136 10.43 14.48 -4.48
N ILE A 137 11.28 13.44 -4.43
CA ILE A 137 12.60 13.49 -3.78
C ILE A 137 13.73 13.64 -4.82
N THR A 138 13.63 12.91 -5.93
CA THR A 138 14.73 12.80 -6.92
C THR A 138 14.76 13.98 -7.88
N GLU A 139 15.96 14.51 -8.15
CA GLU A 139 16.23 15.53 -9.17
C GLU A 139 17.14 14.99 -10.28
N PRO A 140 17.22 15.60 -11.48
CA PRO A 140 18.05 15.10 -12.58
C PRO A 140 19.53 14.84 -12.25
N GLY A 141 20.10 15.58 -11.29
CA GLY A 141 21.48 15.42 -10.83
C GLY A 141 21.64 14.72 -9.48
N THR A 142 20.54 14.48 -8.75
CA THR A 142 20.58 14.06 -7.34
C THR A 142 19.59 12.94 -7.09
N GLY A 143 20.10 11.72 -6.95
CA GLY A 143 19.33 10.53 -6.60
C GLY A 143 19.80 9.91 -5.29
N SER A 144 21.02 9.37 -5.27
CA SER A 144 21.58 8.71 -4.07
C SER A 144 21.90 9.68 -2.93
N ASP A 145 22.13 10.96 -3.24
CA ASP A 145 22.51 12.01 -2.29
C ASP A 145 21.36 13.00 -2.03
N SER A 146 20.13 12.50 -2.02
CA SER A 146 18.93 13.31 -1.85
C SER A 146 18.78 13.97 -0.47
N ALA A 147 19.70 13.71 0.47
CA ALA A 147 19.72 14.37 1.77
C ALA A 147 20.39 15.76 1.73
N ASN A 148 21.10 16.07 0.65
CA ASN A 148 21.82 17.34 0.46
C ASN A 148 21.00 18.42 -0.27
N ILE A 149 19.69 18.19 -0.47
CA ILE A 149 18.69 19.14 -0.98
C ILE A 149 17.68 19.47 0.12
#